data_AF-A0AAP0MEZ8-F1
#
_entry.id   AF-A0AAP0MEZ8-F1
#
_cell.length_a   1.000
_cell.length_b   1.000
_cell.length_c   1.000
_cell.angle_alpha   90.00
_cell.angle_beta   90.00
_cell.angle_gamma   90.00
#
_symmetry.space_group_name_H-M   'P 1'
#
loop_
_entity.id
_entity.type
_entity.pdbx_description
1 polymer ?
#
loop_
_entity_poly.entity_id
_entity_poly.type
_entity_poly.pdbx_seq_one_letter_code
_entity_poly.pdbx_strand_id
1 'polypeptide(L)'
;MDHGIEFFFSDGSHAVKFVEFVGEVVPAQSHHDKQLVEYIVLDVTIVSTEVNVCSPKYVLAGAQVARVLGFGKNDTILSTRTHLGHLLNLDRSNYLLWRSKVLASIRGNQLEDFITGDKPALEKYLLLAGANGSTQKIDNPEYQN
;
A
#
# COMPACT_ATOMS: atom_id res chain seq x y z
N MET A 1 -2.82 -37.93 6.35
CA MET A 1 -1.72 -38.22 5.41
C MET A 1 -2.00 -37.34 4.23
N ASP A 2 -1.23 -36.28 4.08
CA ASP A 2 -1.59 -35.14 3.23
C ASP A 2 -1.29 -35.51 1.77
N HIS A 3 -2.34 -35.74 0.99
CA HIS A 3 -2.25 -36.36 -0.33
C HIS A 3 -1.97 -35.31 -1.42
N GLY A 4 -0.70 -35.02 -1.71
CA GLY A 4 -0.31 -34.19 -2.85
C GLY A 4 1.18 -33.85 -2.91
N ILE A 5 1.61 -33.32 -4.05
CA ILE A 5 2.93 -32.71 -4.26
C ILE A 5 2.68 -31.27 -4.70
N GLU A 6 3.34 -30.31 -4.06
CA GLU A 6 3.28 -28.90 -4.43
C GLU A 6 4.39 -28.54 -5.41
N PHE A 7 4.07 -27.78 -6.46
CA PHE A 7 5.03 -27.29 -7.44
C PHE A 7 5.14 -25.77 -7.35
N PHE A 8 6.36 -25.25 -7.24
CA PHE A 8 6.65 -23.82 -7.22
C PHE A 8 7.30 -23.39 -8.54
N PHE A 9 6.80 -22.32 -9.13
CA PHE A 9 7.30 -21.75 -10.39
C PHE A 9 7.74 -20.30 -10.18
N SER A 10 8.88 -19.92 -10.74
CA SER A 10 9.38 -18.53 -10.67
C SER A 10 8.56 -17.56 -11.51
N ASP A 11 7.90 -18.04 -12.56
CA ASP A 11 7.05 -17.26 -13.47
C ASP A 11 5.71 -17.95 -13.67
N GLY A 12 4.62 -17.17 -13.63
CA GLY A 12 3.26 -17.65 -13.82
C GLY A 12 3.03 -18.26 -15.20
N SER A 13 3.76 -17.81 -16.24
CA SER A 13 3.62 -18.37 -17.59
C SER A 13 4.02 -19.85 -17.68
N HIS A 14 5.00 -20.28 -16.87
CA HIS A 14 5.44 -21.66 -16.80
C HIS A 14 4.42 -22.54 -16.09
N ALA A 15 3.84 -22.04 -14.98
CA ALA A 15 2.79 -22.74 -14.27
C ALA A 15 1.54 -22.96 -15.15
N VAL A 16 1.17 -21.96 -15.95
CA VAL A 16 0.02 -22.07 -16.88
C VAL A 16 0.25 -23.18 -17.90
N LYS A 17 1.42 -23.23 -18.54
CA LYS A 17 1.76 -24.31 -19.50
C LYS A 17 1.78 -25.70 -18.85
N PHE A 18 2.25 -25.79 -17.61
CA PHE A 18 2.25 -27.05 -16.87
C PHE A 18 0.83 -27.55 -16.60
N VAL A 19 -0.07 -26.65 -16.16
CA VAL A 19 -1.48 -27.00 -15.93
C VAL A 19 -2.17 -27.40 -17.23
N GLU A 20 -1.87 -26.72 -18.34
CA GLU A 20 -2.37 -27.08 -19.69
C GLU A 20 -1.93 -28.50 -20.08
N PHE A 21 -0.63 -28.81 -19.94
CA PHE A 21 -0.10 -30.15 -20.18
C PHE A 21 -0.77 -31.21 -19.31
N VAL A 22 -0.92 -30.97 -18.01
CA VAL A 22 -1.55 -31.92 -17.09
C VAL A 22 -3.00 -32.19 -17.48
N GLY A 23 -3.73 -31.15 -17.91
CA GLY A 23 -5.10 -31.26 -18.39
C GLY A 23 -5.24 -32.07 -19.69
N GLU A 24 -4.19 -32.11 -20.53
CA GLU A 24 -4.15 -32.96 -21.72
C GLU A 24 -3.90 -34.43 -21.40
N VAL A 25 -3.02 -34.72 -20.42
CA VAL A 25 -2.63 -36.10 -20.11
C VAL A 25 -3.56 -36.80 -19.13
N VAL A 26 -4.24 -36.04 -18.25
CA VAL A 26 -5.15 -36.57 -17.24
C VAL A 26 -6.36 -35.64 -17.11
N PRO A 27 -7.58 -36.17 -16.98
CA PRO A 27 -8.75 -35.35 -16.66
C PRO A 27 -8.61 -34.77 -15.24
N ALA A 28 -7.98 -33.61 -15.15
CA ALA A 28 -7.78 -32.86 -13.92
C ALA A 28 -8.56 -31.55 -13.98
N GLN A 29 -9.22 -31.20 -12.87
CA GLN A 29 -9.83 -29.88 -12.71
C GLN A 29 -8.81 -28.96 -12.06
N SER A 30 -8.49 -27.85 -12.73
CA SER A 30 -7.63 -26.80 -12.18
C SER A 30 -8.46 -25.60 -11.75
N HIS A 31 -8.11 -25.03 -10.60
CA HIS A 31 -8.63 -23.75 -10.14
C HIS A 31 -7.48 -22.75 -10.09
N HIS A 32 -7.70 -21.53 -10.57
CA HIS A 32 -6.69 -20.47 -10.51
C HIS A 32 -7.17 -19.36 -9.59
N ASP A 33 -6.59 -19.31 -8.39
CA ASP A 33 -6.82 -18.23 -7.43
C ASP A 33 -5.83 -17.10 -7.66
N LYS A 34 -6.34 -15.94 -8.06
CA LYS A 34 -5.56 -14.71 -8.10
C LYS A 34 -5.43 -14.21 -6.67
N GLN A 35 -4.23 -14.22 -6.12
CA GLN A 35 -3.96 -13.58 -4.84
C GLN A 35 -4.15 -12.07 -4.98
N LEU A 36 -5.01 -11.50 -4.13
CA LEU A 36 -5.13 -10.05 -4.02
C LEU A 36 -3.82 -9.49 -3.47
N VAL A 37 -3.29 -8.48 -4.17
CA VAL A 37 -2.10 -7.76 -3.74
C VAL A 37 -2.51 -6.36 -3.34
N GLU A 38 -2.04 -5.93 -2.18
CA GLU A 38 -2.34 -4.61 -1.65
C GLU A 38 -1.46 -3.54 -2.31
N TYR A 39 -2.09 -2.41 -2.64
CA TYR A 39 -1.45 -1.25 -3.23
C TYR A 39 -1.80 0.00 -2.42
N ILE A 40 -0.83 0.87 -2.26
CA ILE A 40 -1.03 2.23 -1.75
C ILE A 40 -1.13 3.20 -2.92
N VAL A 41 -2.01 4.18 -2.80
CA VAL A 41 -2.14 5.29 -3.74
C VAL A 41 -1.21 6.40 -3.29
N LEU A 42 -0.32 6.85 -4.17
CA LEU A 42 0.66 7.90 -3.89
C LEU A 42 0.16 9.26 -4.39
N ASP A 43 -0.36 9.30 -5.62
CA ASP A 43 -0.86 10.51 -6.25
C ASP A 43 -2.06 10.22 -7.14
N VAL A 44 -2.96 11.19 -7.28
CA VAL A 44 -4.17 11.10 -8.09
C VAL A 44 -4.33 12.37 -8.91
N THR A 45 -4.25 12.23 -10.23
CA THR A 45 -4.44 13.31 -11.19
C THR A 45 -5.80 13.17 -11.87
N ILE A 46 -6.70 14.13 -11.65
CA ILE A 46 -7.99 14.14 -12.32
C ILE A 46 -7.77 14.46 -13.81
N VAL A 47 -8.26 13.59 -14.69
CA VAL A 47 -8.05 13.72 -16.15
C VAL A 47 -9.25 14.37 -16.85
N SER A 48 -10.39 14.49 -16.15
CA SER A 48 -11.72 14.81 -16.69
C SER A 48 -11.74 15.71 -17.94
N THR A 49 -12.23 15.12 -19.04
CA THR A 49 -12.95 15.86 -20.07
C THR A 49 -14.43 15.78 -19.72
N GLU A 50 -15.09 16.93 -19.81
CA GLU A 50 -16.45 17.22 -19.35
C GLU A 50 -17.49 16.29 -20.01
N VAL A 51 -18.16 15.42 -19.24
CA VAL A 51 -19.52 14.95 -19.55
C VAL A 51 -20.32 14.99 -18.26
N ASN A 52 -20.87 16.16 -17.97
CA ASN A 52 -21.76 16.40 -16.86
C ASN A 52 -23.21 16.23 -17.32
N VAL A 53 -23.81 15.09 -16.98
CA VAL A 53 -25.26 15.00 -16.84
C VAL A 53 -25.53 14.37 -15.48
N CYS A 54 -25.76 15.23 -14.49
CA CYS A 54 -26.23 14.88 -13.14
C CYS A 54 -25.24 14.06 -12.28
N SER A 55 -24.52 14.75 -11.38
CA SER A 55 -23.59 14.19 -10.36
C SER A 55 -22.59 13.16 -10.90
N PRO A 56 -21.28 13.46 -10.98
CA PRO A 56 -20.32 12.50 -11.49
C PRO A 56 -20.18 11.37 -10.46
N LYS A 57 -21.01 10.33 -10.60
CA LYS A 57 -20.92 9.07 -9.85
C LYS A 57 -19.50 8.51 -9.95
N TYR A 58 -18.83 8.82 -11.05
CA TYR A 58 -17.46 8.47 -11.35
C TYR A 58 -16.72 9.62 -12.01
N VAL A 59 -15.43 9.77 -11.68
CA VAL A 59 -14.53 10.77 -12.25
C VAL A 59 -13.27 10.04 -12.70
N LEU A 60 -12.94 10.16 -13.99
CA LEU A 60 -11.74 9.56 -14.55
C LEU A 60 -10.51 10.28 -14.01
N ALA A 61 -9.60 9.52 -13.41
CA ALA A 61 -8.34 10.00 -12.89
C ALA A 61 -7.21 9.03 -13.23
N GLY A 62 -6.01 9.57 -13.44
CA GLY A 62 -4.78 8.81 -13.32
C GLY A 62 -4.45 8.64 -11.84
N ALA A 63 -4.04 7.44 -11.44
CA ALA A 63 -3.55 7.16 -10.11
C ALA A 63 -2.15 6.55 -10.21
N GLN A 64 -1.23 7.09 -9.42
CA GLN A 64 0.07 6.50 -9.19
C GLN A 64 -0.03 5.62 -7.95
N VAL A 65 0.32 4.35 -8.10
CA VAL A 65 0.21 3.34 -7.04
C VAL A 65 1.54 2.61 -6.85
N ALA A 66 1.81 2.21 -5.62
CA ALA A 66 2.94 1.36 -5.28
C ALA A 66 2.44 0.12 -4.53
N ARG A 67 3.11 -1.00 -4.74
CA ARG A 67 2.77 -2.26 -4.09
C ARG A 67 3.20 -2.21 -2.62
N VAL A 68 2.33 -2.54 -1.67
CA VAL A 68 2.63 -2.45 -0.22
C VAL A 68 3.90 -3.22 0.15
N LEU A 69 4.00 -4.47 -0.30
CA LEU A 69 5.17 -5.32 -0.04
C LEU A 69 6.47 -4.81 -0.67
N GLY A 70 6.37 -3.98 -1.71
CA GLY A 70 7.53 -3.36 -2.35
C GLY A 70 7.85 -1.97 -1.80
N PHE A 71 6.96 -1.38 -1.00
CA PHE A 71 7.08 -0.01 -0.55
C PHE A 71 8.29 0.16 0.37
N GLY A 72 9.19 1.09 0.05
CA GLY A 72 10.44 1.32 0.78
C GLY A 72 11.57 0.31 0.52
N LYS A 73 11.32 -0.77 -0.22
CA LYS A 73 12.37 -1.69 -0.73
C LYS A 73 12.64 -1.50 -2.22
N ASN A 74 11.59 -1.31 -3.02
CA ASN A 74 11.66 -1.15 -4.46
C ASN A 74 10.83 0.08 -4.87
N ASP A 75 11.45 1.00 -5.61
CA ASP A 75 10.81 2.25 -6.06
C ASP A 75 9.96 2.07 -7.34
N THR A 76 9.28 0.93 -7.48
CA THR A 76 8.40 0.69 -8.63
C THR A 76 7.07 1.38 -8.44
N ILE A 77 6.92 2.57 -9.01
CA ILE A 77 5.66 3.29 -9.10
C ILE A 77 4.94 2.89 -10.39
N LEU A 78 3.69 2.47 -10.26
CA LEU A 78 2.83 2.10 -11.37
C LEU A 78 1.81 3.21 -11.61
N SER A 79 1.62 3.57 -12.88
CA SER A 79 0.56 4.48 -13.29
C SER A 79 -0.63 3.69 -13.82
N THR A 80 -1.82 3.93 -13.26
CA THR A 80 -3.06 3.28 -13.66
C THR A 80 -4.18 4.32 -13.85
N ARG A 81 -5.27 3.95 -14.53
CA ARG A 81 -6.46 4.78 -14.67
C ARG A 81 -7.56 4.25 -13.76
N THR A 82 -8.22 5.16 -13.05
CA THR A 82 -9.34 4.86 -12.13
C THR A 82 -10.53 5.76 -12.43
N HIS A 83 -11.73 5.24 -12.20
CA HIS A 83 -12.99 5.98 -12.29
C HIS A 83 -13.44 6.49 -10.90
N LEU A 84 -12.68 6.17 -9.86
CA LEU A 84 -12.91 6.61 -8.48
C LEU A 84 -12.12 7.87 -8.13
N GLY A 85 -11.73 8.68 -9.12
CA GLY A 85 -10.95 9.89 -8.92
C GLY A 85 -11.54 10.83 -7.89
N HIS A 86 -12.87 11.00 -7.87
CA HIS A 86 -13.57 11.85 -6.90
C HIS A 86 -13.43 11.34 -5.45
N LEU A 87 -13.36 10.03 -5.25
CA LEU A 87 -13.20 9.43 -3.92
C LEU A 87 -11.74 9.43 -3.46
N LEU A 88 -10.81 9.31 -4.39
CA LEU A 88 -9.38 9.19 -4.09
C LEU A 88 -8.67 10.55 -4.06
N ASN A 89 -9.24 11.59 -4.67
CA ASN A 89 -8.71 12.94 -4.61
C ASN A 89 -9.03 13.58 -3.26
N LEU A 90 -8.01 14.18 -2.64
CA LEU A 90 -8.12 14.96 -1.42
C LEU A 90 -8.60 16.37 -1.78
N ASP A 91 -9.90 16.56 -1.87
CA ASP A 91 -10.51 17.88 -2.09
C ASP A 91 -11.43 18.30 -0.93
N ARG A 92 -11.91 19.55 -0.98
CA ARG A 92 -12.82 20.10 0.04
C ARG A 92 -14.16 19.35 0.10
N SER A 93 -14.63 18.76 -1.00
CA SER A 93 -15.88 17.98 -1.06
C SER A 93 -15.75 16.61 -0.41
N ASN A 94 -14.55 16.04 -0.40
CA ASN A 94 -14.25 14.72 0.17
C ASN A 94 -13.62 14.80 1.57
N TYR A 95 -13.30 16.01 2.04
CA TYR A 95 -12.69 16.27 3.36
C TYR A 95 -13.44 15.62 4.52
N LEU A 96 -14.78 15.66 4.53
CA LEU A 96 -15.57 15.10 5.64
C LEU A 96 -15.46 13.57 5.73
N LEU A 97 -15.39 12.89 4.59
CA LEU A 97 -15.25 11.44 4.52
C LEU A 97 -13.84 11.01 4.91
N TRP A 98 -12.83 11.71 4.41
CA TRP A 98 -11.44 11.50 4.81
C TRP A 98 -11.24 11.78 6.29
N ARG A 99 -11.78 12.88 6.80
CA ARG A 99 -11.73 13.23 8.22
C ARG A 99 -12.36 12.12 9.07
N SER A 100 -13.54 11.60 8.74
CA SER A 100 -14.15 10.55 9.57
C SER A 100 -13.36 9.23 9.58
N LYS A 101 -12.75 8.84 8.45
CA LYS A 101 -11.96 7.60 8.33
C LYS A 101 -10.55 7.71 8.88
N VAL A 102 -9.86 8.82 8.62
CA VAL A 102 -8.44 9.00 8.98
C VAL A 102 -8.29 9.53 10.40
N LEU A 103 -9.16 10.44 10.85
CA LEU A 103 -9.06 11.02 12.20
C LEU A 103 -9.18 9.95 13.28
N ALA A 104 -9.99 8.91 13.06
CA ALA A 104 -10.09 7.78 14.00
C ALA A 104 -8.74 7.07 14.17
N SER A 105 -8.01 6.80 13.07
CA SER A 105 -6.68 6.20 13.11
C SER A 105 -5.63 7.14 13.69
N ILE A 106 -5.70 8.45 13.39
CA ILE A 106 -4.79 9.45 13.97
C ILE A 106 -4.95 9.48 15.49
N ARG A 107 -6.19 9.56 16.00
CA ARG A 107 -6.49 9.54 17.44
C ARG A 107 -6.13 8.23 18.09
N GLY A 108 -6.50 7.12 17.46
CA GLY A 108 -6.23 5.78 17.96
C GLY A 108 -4.74 5.51 18.17
N ASN A 109 -3.89 6.12 17.35
CA ASN A 109 -2.43 6.00 17.43
C ASN A 109 -1.73 7.23 18.05
N GLN A 110 -2.48 8.19 18.62
CA GLN A 110 -1.94 9.42 19.22
C GLN A 110 -1.01 10.22 18.29
N LEU A 111 -1.35 10.28 17.00
CA LEU A 111 -0.54 10.92 15.96
C LEU A 111 -0.85 12.42 15.78
N GLU A 112 -1.86 12.97 16.46
CA GLU A 112 -2.35 14.34 16.29
C GLU A 112 -1.21 15.37 16.46
N ASP A 113 -0.41 15.22 17.52
CA ASP A 113 0.63 16.18 17.89
C ASP A 113 1.82 16.14 16.92
N PHE A 114 2.09 14.97 16.32
CA PHE A 114 3.13 14.81 15.30
C PHE A 114 2.74 15.44 13.96
N ILE A 115 1.45 15.37 13.61
CA ILE A 115 0.93 15.98 12.37
C ILE A 115 0.87 17.50 12.52
N THR A 116 0.50 17.99 13.70
CA THR A 116 0.41 19.43 14.00
C THR A 116 1.81 20.06 14.16
N GLY A 117 2.82 19.23 14.42
CA GLY A 117 4.21 19.67 14.65
C GLY A 117 4.49 20.11 16.08
N ASP A 118 3.52 19.97 17.00
CA ASP A 118 3.70 20.21 18.43
C ASP A 118 4.64 19.18 19.06
N LYS A 119 4.63 17.95 18.54
CA LYS A 119 5.55 16.90 18.95
C LYS A 119 6.63 16.70 17.87
N PRO A 120 7.92 16.95 18.19
CA PRO A 120 8.99 16.70 17.24
C PRO A 120 9.09 15.20 16.93
N ALA A 121 9.49 14.89 15.71
CA ALA A 121 9.81 13.51 15.34
C ALA A 121 10.87 12.95 16.30
N LEU A 122 10.70 11.70 16.72
CA LEU A 122 11.59 11.06 17.67
C LEU A 122 13.03 11.02 17.12
N GLU A 123 14.04 11.23 17.95
CA GLU A 123 15.43 11.16 17.47
C GLU A 123 15.83 9.71 17.20
N LYS A 124 16.49 9.47 16.07
CA LYS A 124 16.97 8.13 15.68
C LYS A 124 18.04 7.58 16.62
N TYR A 125 18.74 8.46 17.33
CA TYR A 125 19.82 8.11 18.24
C TYR A 125 19.62 8.83 19.56
N LEU A 126 19.77 8.11 20.66
CA LEU A 126 19.81 8.70 22.00
C LEU A 126 21.27 8.96 22.39
N LEU A 127 21.52 10.11 23.02
CA LEU A 127 22.82 10.45 23.59
C LEU A 127 22.82 10.11 25.08
N LEU A 128 23.50 9.03 25.48
CA LEU A 128 23.75 8.75 26.89
C LEU A 128 25.05 9.42 27.32
N ALA A 129 24.95 10.31 28.31
CA ALA A 129 26.11 10.88 28.98
C ALA A 129 26.61 9.90 30.04
N GLY A 130 27.79 9.32 29.84
CA GLY A 130 28.48 8.55 30.88
C GLY A 130 29.01 9.47 31.97
N ALA A 131 29.18 8.94 33.19
CA ALA A 131 29.69 9.66 34.37
C ALA A 131 31.06 10.35 34.17
N ASN A 132 31.74 10.05 33.05
CA ASN A 132 33.08 10.49 32.71
C ASN A 132 33.06 11.68 31.71
N GLY A 133 31.88 12.21 31.38
CA GLY A 133 31.70 13.27 30.38
C GLY A 133 31.72 12.78 28.92
N SER A 134 31.82 11.47 28.68
CA SER A 134 31.75 10.87 27.35
C SER A 134 30.30 10.63 26.92
N THR A 135 29.87 11.19 25.80
CA THR A 135 28.55 10.92 25.19
C THR A 135 28.63 9.71 24.25
N GLN A 136 27.83 8.67 24.51
CA GLN A 136 27.66 7.54 23.60
C GLN A 136 26.36 7.71 22.80
N LYS A 137 26.46 7.56 21.48
CA LYS A 137 25.30 7.48 20.57
C LYS A 137 24.78 6.05 20.58
N ILE A 138 23.53 5.87 20.95
CA ILE A 138 22.86 4.58 20.98
C ILE A 138 21.66 4.64 20.04
N ASP A 139 21.44 3.58 19.29
CA ASP A 139 20.25 3.46 18.45
C ASP A 139 18.99 3.51 19.32
N ASN A 140 18.01 4.30 18.90
CA ASN A 140 16.78 4.41 19.64
C ASN A 140 15.95 3.10 19.46
N PRO A 141 15.64 2.38 20.55
CA PRO A 141 14.90 1.12 20.47
C PRO A 141 13.50 1.27 19.87
N GLU A 142 12.90 2.47 19.91
CA GLU A 142 11.60 2.72 19.26
C GLU A 142 11.68 2.71 17.72
N TYR A 143 12.89 2.71 17.14
CA TYR A 143 13.12 2.58 15.69
C TYR A 143 13.48 1.16 15.25
N GLN A 144 13.62 0.20 16.17
CA GLN A 144 13.88 -1.19 15.83
C GLN A 144 12.55 -1.96 15.79
N ASN A 145 12.09 -2.28 14.58
CA ASN A 145 11.04 -3.27 14.33
C ASN A 145 11.60 -4.69 14.37
#